data_AF-A0AAZ1XYL8-F1
#
_entry.id   AF-A0AAZ1XYL8-F1
#
_cell.length_a   1.000
_cell.length_b   1.000
_cell.length_c   1.000
_cell.angle_alpha   90.00
_cell.angle_beta   90.00
_cell.angle_gamma   90.00
#
_symmetry.space_group_name_H-M   'P 1'
#
loop_
_entity.id
_entity.type
_entity.pdbx_description
1 polymer ?
#
loop_
_entity_poly.entity_id
_entity_poly.type
_entity_poly.pdbx_seq_one_letter_code
_entity_poly.pdbx_strand_id
1 'polypeptide(L)'
;MMVKFSDDVGLAEEAIDTGGPTREFLTLLMEAIRTRRIFEGKDYAKYLTFHSKAADENEYFYIGRMIAVSIVHGGPGPCCLSPNFFMYLVGKDKTFEAPIDDIPDEEIKKALLEIKNATSLSELQVITEKHSSMLQTAGCYRFMRTLEDKKKVVADYIQWYFIYRNHLSIQSFREGLATLDFLNALEQHPSLFFSFMCYTETRLTADLLENIFHVQFGPPGSSRRQEETRVLSYWQDYLLSVEERNGSLYLEDILMFATGLREIPPAAIQPKPQLLFQTTSRFPVADVCAITIKIPVLHSYEDFQEAMDYGIQNSPGFGLP
;
A
#
# COMPACT_ATOMS: atom_id res chain seq x y z
N MET A 1 -1.82 -26.95 -0.36
CA MET A 1 -0.61 -27.23 -1.19
C MET A 1 0.57 -27.14 -0.23
N MET A 2 1.55 -28.05 -0.27
CA MET A 2 2.73 -27.91 0.59
C MET A 2 3.66 -26.88 -0.08
N VAL A 3 3.83 -25.73 0.55
CA VAL A 3 4.66 -24.64 0.04
C VAL A 3 5.82 -24.47 1.02
N LYS A 4 7.04 -24.47 0.49
CA LYS A 4 8.24 -24.21 1.30
C LYS A 4 8.61 -22.74 1.12
N PHE A 5 8.56 -21.99 2.21
CA PHE A 5 9.08 -20.63 2.25
C PHE A 5 10.48 -20.67 2.86
N SER A 6 11.38 -19.82 2.36
CA SER A 6 12.73 -19.67 2.91
C SER A 6 12.87 -18.27 3.45
N ASP A 7 13.37 -18.14 4.67
CA ASP A 7 13.78 -16.85 5.23
C ASP A 7 15.00 -16.28 4.50
N ASP A 8 15.42 -15.08 4.89
CA ASP A 8 16.58 -14.36 4.38
C ASP A 8 17.92 -15.07 4.69
N VAL A 9 17.91 -16.09 5.55
CA VAL A 9 19.05 -16.95 5.90
C VAL A 9 19.04 -18.28 5.11
N GLY A 10 17.99 -18.52 4.31
CA GLY A 10 17.84 -19.71 3.48
C GLY A 10 17.31 -20.94 4.24
N LEU A 11 16.78 -20.75 5.46
CA LEU A 11 16.16 -21.81 6.25
C LEU A 11 14.74 -22.05 5.74
N ALA A 12 14.46 -23.28 5.33
CA ALA A 12 13.15 -23.65 4.80
C ALA A 12 12.18 -23.93 5.95
N GLU A 13 11.10 -23.15 6.03
CA GLU A 13 9.97 -23.45 6.89
C GLU A 13 8.98 -24.32 6.11
N GLU A 14 8.78 -25.55 6.60
CA GLU A 14 7.75 -26.43 6.06
C GLU A 14 6.39 -26.03 6.63
N ALA A 15 5.59 -25.32 5.84
CA ALA A 15 4.23 -24.94 6.19
C ALA A 15 3.20 -25.59 5.25
N ILE A 16 2.08 -26.04 5.82
CA ILE A 16 0.90 -26.38 5.02
C ILE A 16 0.19 -25.07 4.73
N ASP A 17 0.19 -24.64 3.48
CA ASP A 17 -0.52 -23.43 3.09
C ASP A 17 -2.03 -23.72 2.98
N THR A 18 -2.77 -23.27 3.98
CA THR A 18 -4.23 -23.15 3.98
C THR A 18 -4.71 -21.71 3.81
N GLY A 19 -3.82 -20.78 3.42
CA GLY A 19 -4.11 -19.38 3.11
C GLY A 19 -3.31 -18.36 3.93
N GLY A 20 -2.82 -18.73 5.13
CA GLY A 20 -2.03 -17.84 5.98
C GLY A 20 -0.68 -17.46 5.36
N PRO A 21 0.21 -18.42 5.08
CA PRO A 21 1.51 -18.16 4.45
C PRO A 21 1.41 -17.41 3.12
N THR A 22 0.42 -17.73 2.29
CA THR A 22 0.20 -16.99 1.03
C THR A 22 -0.17 -15.53 1.27
N ARG A 23 -1.05 -15.21 2.24
CA ARG A 23 -1.40 -13.81 2.56
C ARG A 23 -0.18 -13.01 2.99
N GLU A 24 0.59 -13.56 3.93
CA GLU A 24 1.76 -12.90 4.48
C GLU A 24 2.84 -12.68 3.41
N PHE A 25 3.13 -13.70 2.59
CA PHE A 25 4.03 -13.57 1.44
C PHE A 25 3.60 -12.45 0.49
N LEU A 26 2.32 -12.38 0.13
CA LEU A 26 1.81 -11.35 -0.78
C LEU A 26 1.86 -9.95 -0.16
N THR A 27 1.66 -9.83 1.16
CA THR A 27 1.83 -8.56 1.90
C THR A 27 3.29 -8.09 1.86
N LEU A 28 4.25 -8.97 2.17
CA LEU A 28 5.68 -8.65 2.09
C LEU A 28 6.12 -8.32 0.66
N LEU A 29 5.57 -9.03 -0.33
CA LEU A 29 5.82 -8.76 -1.73
C LEU A 29 5.37 -7.35 -2.13
N MET A 30 4.19 -6.90 -1.71
CA MET A 30 3.74 -5.53 -2.00
C MET A 30 4.61 -4.48 -1.31
N GLU A 31 5.07 -4.74 -0.09
CA GLU A 31 6.02 -3.87 0.62
C GLU A 31 7.36 -3.74 -0.11
N ALA A 32 7.92 -4.86 -0.54
CA ALA A 32 9.14 -4.88 -1.36
C ALA A 32 8.93 -4.17 -2.71
N ILE A 33 7.77 -4.33 -3.35
CA ILE A 33 7.45 -3.67 -4.63
C ILE A 33 7.41 -2.15 -4.48
N ARG A 34 6.77 -1.63 -3.41
CA ARG A 34 6.62 -0.17 -3.18
C ARG A 34 7.95 0.58 -3.08
N THR A 35 9.02 -0.11 -2.69
CA THR A 35 10.37 0.45 -2.50
C THR A 35 11.31 0.21 -3.68
N ARG A 36 10.82 -0.41 -4.77
CA ARG A 36 11.64 -0.65 -5.97
C ARG A 36 11.98 0.65 -6.69
N ARG A 37 13.19 0.67 -7.23
CA ARG A 37 13.79 1.76 -8.03
C ARG A 37 13.00 2.20 -9.27
N ILE A 38 11.99 1.41 -9.68
CA ILE A 38 11.13 1.76 -10.81
C ILE A 38 10.06 2.78 -10.45
N PHE A 39 9.86 3.05 -9.16
CA PHE A 39 8.92 4.03 -8.66
C PHE A 39 9.65 5.28 -8.14
N GLU A 40 9.08 6.45 -8.41
CA GLU A 40 9.50 7.74 -7.85
C GLU A 40 8.28 8.52 -7.34
N GLY A 41 8.50 9.58 -6.56
CA GLY A 41 7.42 10.37 -5.95
C GLY A 41 7.26 10.11 -4.46
N LYS A 42 6.19 10.68 -3.90
CA LYS A 42 5.85 10.54 -2.48
C LYS A 42 5.36 9.12 -2.21
N ASP A 43 5.44 8.64 -0.97
CA ASP A 43 5.05 7.25 -0.67
C ASP A 43 3.59 6.94 -0.97
N TYR A 44 2.72 7.95 -0.87
CA TYR A 44 1.29 7.88 -1.18
C TYR A 44 0.93 8.35 -2.59
N ALA A 45 1.91 8.72 -3.42
CA ALA A 45 1.69 9.20 -4.78
C ALA A 45 2.91 8.89 -5.66
N LYS A 46 3.06 7.61 -5.99
CA LYS A 46 4.15 7.10 -6.82
C LYS A 46 3.81 7.10 -8.31
N TYR A 47 4.84 7.33 -9.11
CA TYR A 47 4.86 7.31 -10.57
C TYR A 47 5.93 6.33 -11.04
N LEU A 48 5.84 5.84 -12.27
CA LEU A 48 6.94 5.07 -12.87
C LEU A 48 8.04 6.00 -13.38
N THR A 49 9.28 5.63 -13.11
CA THR A 49 10.48 6.30 -13.62
C THR A 49 11.34 5.32 -14.42
N PHE A 50 12.01 5.82 -15.46
CA PHE A 50 12.88 5.00 -16.29
C PHE A 50 14.19 4.68 -15.56
N HIS A 51 14.49 3.38 -15.45
CA HIS A 51 15.75 2.86 -14.92
C HIS A 51 16.31 1.81 -15.88
N SER A 52 17.48 2.06 -16.45
CA SER A 52 18.07 1.23 -17.51
C SER A 52 18.19 -0.24 -17.12
N LYS A 53 18.81 -0.54 -15.97
CA LYS A 53 18.94 -1.91 -15.47
C LYS A 53 17.59 -2.61 -15.25
N ALA A 54 16.57 -1.87 -14.83
CA ALA A 54 15.24 -2.44 -14.60
C ALA A 54 14.56 -2.78 -15.93
N ALA A 55 14.79 -1.96 -16.96
CA ALA A 55 14.33 -2.25 -18.32
C ALA A 55 15.03 -3.49 -18.89
N ASP A 56 16.36 -3.59 -18.73
CA ASP A 56 17.15 -4.74 -19.20
C ASP A 56 16.74 -6.06 -18.52
N GLU A 57 16.40 -6.00 -17.22
CA GLU A 57 15.97 -7.15 -16.42
C GLU A 57 14.46 -7.46 -16.54
N ASN A 58 13.74 -6.74 -17.41
CA ASN A 58 12.29 -6.83 -17.60
C ASN A 58 11.49 -6.65 -16.29
N GLU A 59 12.01 -5.83 -15.38
CA GLU A 59 11.50 -5.67 -14.03
C GLU A 59 10.09 -5.06 -14.00
N TYR A 60 9.81 -4.10 -14.88
CA TYR A 60 8.48 -3.47 -14.99
C TYR A 60 7.39 -4.51 -15.26
N PHE A 61 7.65 -5.42 -16.21
CA PHE A 61 6.75 -6.51 -16.52
C PHE A 61 6.55 -7.47 -15.34
N TYR A 62 7.64 -7.88 -14.68
CA TYR A 62 7.54 -8.79 -13.54
C TYR A 62 6.79 -8.17 -12.37
N ILE A 63 7.02 -6.89 -12.08
CA ILE A 63 6.28 -6.20 -11.01
C ILE A 63 4.81 -6.06 -11.37
N GLY A 64 4.47 -5.68 -12.61
CA GLY A 64 3.07 -5.65 -13.07
C GLY A 64 2.40 -7.02 -12.93
N ARG A 65 3.11 -8.10 -13.27
CA ARG A 65 2.64 -9.47 -13.09
C ARG A 65 2.42 -9.84 -11.62
N MET A 66 3.38 -9.51 -10.75
CA MET A 66 3.28 -9.78 -9.31
C MET A 66 2.06 -9.10 -8.69
N ILE A 67 1.80 -7.84 -9.06
CA ILE A 67 0.62 -7.09 -8.64
C ILE A 67 -0.66 -7.79 -9.11
N ALA A 68 -0.74 -8.15 -10.40
CA ALA A 68 -1.90 -8.84 -10.97
C ALA A 68 -2.18 -10.18 -10.27
N VAL A 69 -1.14 -11.00 -10.07
CA VAL A 69 -1.26 -12.29 -9.38
C VAL A 69 -1.74 -12.10 -7.95
N SER A 70 -1.21 -11.12 -7.21
CA SER A 70 -1.63 -10.85 -5.84
C SER A 70 -3.13 -10.52 -5.78
N ILE A 71 -3.58 -9.52 -6.54
CA ILE A 71 -4.96 -9.04 -6.48
C ILE A 71 -5.95 -10.12 -6.95
N VAL A 72 -5.64 -10.83 -8.03
CA VAL A 72 -6.52 -11.90 -8.56
C VAL A 72 -6.70 -13.05 -7.58
N HIS A 73 -5.69 -13.34 -6.75
CA HIS A 73 -5.75 -14.39 -5.73
C HIS A 73 -6.22 -13.87 -4.36
N GLY A 74 -6.75 -12.64 -4.29
CA GLY A 74 -7.29 -12.06 -3.06
C GLY A 74 -6.23 -11.49 -2.10
N GLY A 75 -4.99 -11.33 -2.56
CA GLY A 75 -3.94 -10.62 -1.85
C GLY A 75 -4.05 -9.09 -1.98
N PRO A 76 -3.17 -8.34 -1.29
CA PRO A 76 -3.14 -6.89 -1.35
C PRO A 76 -2.63 -6.37 -2.69
N GLY A 77 -2.97 -5.12 -3.00
CA GLY A 77 -2.36 -4.38 -4.09
C GLY A 77 -1.19 -3.49 -3.61
N PRO A 78 -0.53 -2.76 -4.53
CA PRO A 78 0.60 -1.92 -4.19
C PRO A 78 0.23 -0.65 -3.38
N CYS A 79 -1.04 -0.21 -3.41
CA CYS A 79 -1.57 0.90 -2.60
C CYS A 79 -0.69 2.17 -2.56
N CYS A 80 0.01 2.49 -3.65
CA CYS A 80 1.01 3.57 -3.67
C CYS A 80 0.95 4.46 -4.90
N LEU A 81 0.23 4.07 -5.96
CA LEU A 81 0.20 4.83 -7.20
C LEU A 81 -0.55 6.15 -7.01
N SER A 82 -0.05 7.20 -7.66
CA SER A 82 -0.80 8.45 -7.72
C SER A 82 -2.12 8.28 -8.49
N PRO A 83 -3.24 8.88 -8.05
CA PRO A 83 -4.54 8.76 -8.70
C PRO A 83 -4.53 9.11 -10.20
N ASN A 84 -3.86 10.20 -10.58
CA ASN A 84 -3.74 10.62 -11.97
C ASN A 84 -2.95 9.61 -12.83
N PHE A 85 -1.89 9.02 -12.28
CA PHE A 85 -1.09 8.01 -12.95
C PHE A 85 -1.89 6.73 -13.14
N PHE A 86 -2.65 6.30 -12.14
CA PHE A 86 -3.54 5.15 -12.27
C PHE A 86 -4.59 5.37 -13.37
N MET A 87 -5.25 6.53 -13.41
CA MET A 87 -6.27 6.84 -14.42
C MET A 87 -5.69 6.91 -15.84
N TYR A 88 -4.46 7.41 -15.99
CA TYR A 88 -3.72 7.32 -17.25
C TYR A 88 -3.35 5.87 -17.59
N LEU A 89 -2.84 5.12 -16.61
CA LEU A 89 -2.41 3.72 -16.76
C LEU A 89 -3.55 2.81 -17.20
N VAL A 90 -4.80 3.10 -16.84
CA VAL A 90 -5.99 2.33 -17.27
C VAL A 90 -6.71 2.97 -18.47
N GLY A 91 -6.08 3.95 -19.14
CA GLY A 91 -6.60 4.56 -20.37
C GLY A 91 -7.89 5.38 -20.20
N LYS A 92 -8.23 5.81 -18.98
CA LYS A 92 -9.39 6.68 -18.74
C LYS A 92 -9.09 8.12 -19.07
N ASP A 93 -7.89 8.57 -18.73
CA ASP A 93 -7.42 9.91 -19.05
C ASP A 93 -6.51 9.89 -20.29
N LYS A 94 -6.92 10.61 -21.33
CA LYS A 94 -6.13 10.76 -22.57
C LYS A 94 -5.03 11.81 -22.44
N THR A 95 -5.20 12.74 -21.52
CA THR A 95 -4.26 13.81 -21.18
C THR A 95 -3.81 13.60 -19.76
N PHE A 96 -2.51 13.64 -19.51
CA PHE A 96 -1.97 13.46 -18.17
C PHE A 96 -1.69 14.82 -17.54
N GLU A 97 -2.25 15.03 -16.35
CA GLU A 97 -2.03 16.22 -15.55
C GLU A 97 -1.50 15.80 -14.18
N ALA A 98 -0.49 16.51 -13.67
CA ALA A 98 0.06 16.30 -12.34
C ALA A 98 0.46 17.65 -11.72
N PRO A 99 0.41 17.78 -10.39
CA PRO A 99 1.03 18.90 -9.70
C PRO A 99 2.55 18.95 -9.97
N ILE A 100 3.11 20.16 -10.07
CA ILE A 100 4.57 20.34 -10.14
C ILE A 100 5.24 19.77 -8.88
N ASP A 101 4.55 19.82 -7.74
CA ASP A 101 5.03 19.33 -6.44
C ASP A 101 5.27 17.81 -6.40
N ASP A 102 4.71 17.07 -7.37
CA ASP A 102 4.89 15.62 -7.47
C ASP A 102 6.18 15.24 -8.19
N ILE A 103 6.87 16.18 -8.83
CA ILE A 103 8.20 15.98 -9.40
C ILE A 103 9.22 15.84 -8.25
N PRO A 104 9.95 14.72 -8.12
CA PRO A 104 10.95 14.56 -7.06
C PRO A 104 12.20 15.42 -7.26
N ASP A 105 12.55 15.72 -8.51
CA ASP A 105 13.70 16.53 -8.85
C ASP A 105 13.47 18.01 -8.50
N GLU A 106 14.14 18.47 -7.45
CA GLU A 106 13.99 19.83 -6.91
C GLU A 106 14.48 20.93 -7.87
N GLU A 107 15.45 20.65 -8.72
CA GLU A 107 15.92 21.62 -9.71
C GLU A 107 14.88 21.83 -10.81
N ILE A 108 14.32 20.73 -11.32
CA ILE A 108 13.23 20.75 -12.30
C ILE A 108 11.99 21.42 -11.70
N LYS A 109 11.61 21.04 -10.46
CA LYS A 109 10.49 21.64 -9.74
C LYS A 109 10.64 23.16 -9.63
N LYS A 110 11.81 23.62 -9.18
CA LYS A 110 12.13 25.05 -9.07
C LYS A 110 12.05 25.75 -10.43
N ALA A 111 12.62 25.16 -11.48
CA ALA A 111 12.59 25.73 -12.83
C ALA A 111 11.15 25.89 -13.35
N LEU A 112 10.30 24.87 -13.18
CA LEU A 112 8.90 24.92 -13.59
C LEU A 112 8.08 25.92 -12.76
N LEU A 113 8.36 26.05 -11.46
CA LEU A 113 7.74 27.07 -10.61
C LEU A 113 8.16 28.49 -11.01
N GLU A 114 9.45 28.72 -11.35
CA GLU A 114 9.92 30.00 -11.91
C GLU A 114 9.15 30.35 -13.19
N ILE A 115 9.01 29.40 -14.13
CA ILE A 115 8.25 29.59 -15.38
C ILE A 115 6.76 29.87 -15.09
N LYS A 116 6.14 29.07 -14.23
CA LYS A 116 4.71 29.20 -13.87
C LYS A 116 4.41 30.56 -13.22
N ASN A 117 5.31 31.04 -12.37
CA ASN A 117 5.10 32.26 -11.58
C ASN A 117 5.56 33.55 -12.26
N ALA A 118 6.17 33.47 -13.45
CA ALA A 118 6.54 34.65 -14.23
C ALA A 118 5.33 35.60 -14.41
N THR A 119 5.58 36.89 -14.18
CA THR A 119 4.54 37.94 -14.10
C THR A 119 4.49 38.82 -15.35
N SER A 120 5.53 38.79 -16.19
CA SER A 120 5.62 39.54 -17.44
C SER A 120 6.18 38.70 -18.58
N LEU A 121 5.91 39.10 -19.83
CA LEU A 121 6.39 38.38 -21.02
C LEU A 121 7.93 38.41 -21.11
N SER A 122 8.55 39.55 -20.80
CA SER A 122 10.01 39.70 -20.82
C SER A 122 10.69 38.81 -19.77
N GLU A 123 10.13 38.76 -18.56
CA GLU A 123 10.60 37.85 -17.50
C GLU A 123 10.47 36.38 -17.93
N LEU A 124 9.31 36.00 -18.48
CA LEU A 124 9.07 34.65 -18.97
C LEU A 124 10.08 34.24 -20.06
N GLN A 125 10.40 35.14 -20.98
CA GLN A 125 11.42 34.91 -22.03
C GLN A 125 12.82 34.69 -21.44
N VAL A 126 13.22 35.49 -20.44
CA VAL A 126 14.52 35.31 -19.77
C VAL A 126 14.59 33.99 -19.01
N ILE A 127 13.53 33.63 -18.27
CA ILE A 127 13.46 32.38 -17.50
C ILE A 127 13.46 31.16 -18.43
N THR A 128 12.70 31.21 -19.53
CA THR A 128 12.65 30.10 -20.50
C THR A 128 13.98 29.93 -21.23
N GLU A 129 14.72 31.01 -21.49
CA GLU A 129 16.08 30.93 -22.04
C GLU A 129 17.08 30.35 -21.04
N LYS A 130 17.01 30.77 -19.77
CA LYS A 130 17.81 30.22 -18.66
C LYS A 130 17.64 28.70 -18.53
N HIS A 131 16.43 28.19 -18.72
CA HIS A 131 16.09 26.76 -18.61
C HIS A 131 15.97 26.05 -19.97
N SER A 132 16.54 26.63 -21.04
CA SER A 132 16.36 26.16 -22.41
C SER A 132 16.79 24.70 -22.62
N SER A 133 17.95 24.27 -22.10
CA SER A 133 18.44 22.89 -22.21
C SER A 133 17.45 21.86 -21.65
N MET A 134 16.88 22.15 -20.47
CA MET A 134 15.86 21.32 -19.83
C MET A 134 14.62 21.21 -20.73
N LEU A 135 14.10 22.34 -21.21
CA LEU A 135 12.92 22.39 -22.07
C LEU A 135 13.16 21.75 -23.45
N GLN A 136 14.38 21.86 -23.99
CA GLN A 136 14.78 21.25 -25.27
C GLN A 136 14.85 19.72 -25.15
N THR A 137 15.39 19.21 -24.04
CA THR A 137 15.41 17.77 -23.74
C THR A 137 13.99 17.19 -23.71
N ALA A 138 13.05 17.94 -23.15
CA ALA A 138 11.63 17.59 -23.14
C ALA A 138 10.89 17.85 -24.46
N GLY A 139 11.54 18.48 -25.45
CA GLY A 139 10.93 18.85 -26.73
C GLY A 139 9.85 19.93 -26.63
N CYS A 140 9.78 20.67 -25.51
CA CYS A 140 8.75 21.69 -25.27
C CYS A 140 9.26 23.14 -25.35
N TYR A 141 10.58 23.34 -25.53
CA TYR A 141 11.19 24.65 -25.75
C TYR A 141 10.58 25.34 -26.98
N ARG A 142 10.17 26.59 -26.81
CA ARG A 142 9.56 27.41 -27.87
C ARG A 142 9.71 28.89 -27.53
N PHE A 143 9.55 29.73 -28.55
CA PHE A 143 9.50 31.17 -28.35
C PHE A 143 8.19 31.60 -27.69
N MET A 144 8.27 32.30 -26.55
CA MET A 144 7.13 32.83 -25.80
C MET A 144 6.58 34.09 -26.46
N ARG A 145 5.32 34.06 -26.92
CA ARG A 145 4.61 35.17 -27.54
C ARG A 145 3.67 35.87 -26.57
N THR A 146 3.11 35.14 -25.61
CA THR A 146 2.18 35.65 -24.61
C THR A 146 2.52 35.09 -23.23
N LEU A 147 2.04 35.75 -22.17
CA LEU A 147 2.23 35.25 -20.79
C LEU A 147 1.51 33.90 -20.56
N GLU A 148 0.46 33.61 -21.33
CA GLU A 148 -0.32 32.37 -21.24
C GLU A 148 0.45 31.16 -21.76
N ASP A 149 1.47 31.36 -22.62
CA ASP A 149 2.28 30.28 -23.19
C ASP A 149 2.98 29.45 -22.10
N LYS A 150 3.25 30.05 -20.92
CA LYS A 150 3.82 29.35 -19.77
C LYS A 150 2.99 28.15 -19.31
N LYS A 151 1.65 28.23 -19.42
CA LYS A 151 0.76 27.13 -19.05
C LYS A 151 1.01 25.91 -19.93
N LYS A 152 1.15 26.14 -21.24
CA LYS A 152 1.41 25.07 -22.21
C LYS A 152 2.81 24.48 -22.04
N VAL A 153 3.83 25.30 -21.81
CA VAL A 153 5.19 24.79 -21.57
C VAL A 153 5.24 23.90 -20.33
N VAL A 154 4.64 24.35 -19.23
CA VAL A 154 4.58 23.58 -17.98
C VAL A 154 3.80 22.28 -18.19
N ALA A 155 2.62 22.32 -18.82
CA ALA A 155 1.83 21.13 -19.09
C ALA A 155 2.55 20.13 -20.01
N ASP A 156 3.16 20.61 -21.10
CA ASP A 156 3.91 19.77 -22.04
C ASP A 156 5.14 19.14 -21.35
N TYR A 157 5.81 19.87 -20.44
CA TYR A 157 6.93 19.33 -19.66
C TYR A 157 6.48 18.25 -18.67
N ILE A 158 5.38 18.47 -17.93
CA ILE A 158 4.82 17.49 -16.98
C ILE A 158 4.42 16.21 -17.71
N GLN A 159 3.75 16.34 -18.86
CA GLN A 159 3.40 15.22 -19.72
C GLN A 159 4.65 14.46 -20.18
N TRP A 160 5.70 15.18 -20.61
CA TRP A 160 6.96 14.53 -21.00
C TRP A 160 7.63 13.81 -19.84
N TYR A 161 7.69 14.45 -18.67
CA TYR A 161 8.40 13.96 -17.49
C TYR A 161 7.80 12.67 -16.95
N PHE A 162 6.48 12.60 -16.78
CA PHE A 162 5.86 11.40 -16.21
C PHE A 162 5.51 10.35 -17.26
N ILE A 163 5.14 10.76 -18.48
CA ILE A 163 4.58 9.85 -19.48
C ILE A 163 5.56 9.57 -20.62
N TYR A 164 5.94 10.57 -21.40
CA TYR A 164 6.64 10.30 -22.67
C TYR A 164 8.02 9.69 -22.48
N ARG A 165 8.81 10.20 -21.53
CA ARG A 165 10.14 9.63 -21.25
C ARG A 165 10.09 8.23 -20.64
N ASN A 166 8.95 7.85 -20.03
CA ASN A 166 8.74 6.56 -19.37
C ASN A 166 7.86 5.61 -20.20
N HIS A 167 7.56 5.94 -21.46
CA HIS A 167 6.56 5.23 -22.24
C HIS A 167 6.80 3.72 -22.34
N LEU A 168 8.04 3.30 -22.61
CA LEU A 168 8.41 1.89 -22.69
C LEU A 168 8.27 1.17 -21.34
N SER A 169 8.65 1.85 -20.24
CA SER A 169 8.48 1.34 -18.88
C SER A 169 7.01 1.14 -18.52
N ILE A 170 6.16 2.12 -18.85
CA ILE A 170 4.70 2.05 -18.64
C ILE A 170 4.09 0.93 -19.47
N GLN A 171 4.51 0.78 -20.72
CA GLN A 171 4.02 -0.30 -21.59
C GLN A 171 4.38 -1.68 -21.03
N SER A 172 5.65 -1.91 -20.68
CA SER A 172 6.10 -3.16 -20.07
C SER A 172 5.37 -3.47 -18.76
N PHE A 173 5.14 -2.45 -17.92
CA PHE A 173 4.34 -2.59 -16.70
C PHE A 173 2.89 -2.97 -16.99
N ARG A 174 2.25 -2.35 -17.98
CA ARG A 174 0.90 -2.71 -18.46
C ARG A 174 0.84 -4.14 -18.99
N GLU A 175 1.83 -4.57 -19.75
CA GLU A 175 1.95 -5.96 -20.23
C GLU A 175 2.05 -6.95 -19.06
N GLY A 176 2.77 -6.58 -18.00
CA GLY A 176 2.78 -7.33 -16.74
C GLY A 176 1.41 -7.43 -16.10
N LEU A 177 0.73 -6.28 -15.94
CA LEU A 177 -0.63 -6.18 -15.38
C LEU A 177 -1.68 -6.93 -16.21
N ALA A 178 -1.45 -7.17 -17.50
CA ALA A 178 -2.35 -7.96 -18.34
C ALA A 178 -2.36 -9.46 -17.97
N THR A 179 -1.48 -9.91 -17.07
CA THR A 179 -1.50 -11.26 -16.53
C THR A 179 -2.87 -11.58 -15.91
N LEU A 180 -3.43 -12.75 -16.23
CA LEU A 180 -4.76 -13.21 -15.77
C LEU A 180 -5.91 -12.26 -16.16
N ASP A 181 -5.77 -11.54 -17.28
CA ASP A 181 -6.74 -10.54 -17.79
C ASP A 181 -6.99 -9.37 -16.82
N PHE A 182 -6.08 -9.15 -15.87
CA PHE A 182 -6.29 -8.15 -14.82
C PHE A 182 -6.30 -6.71 -15.37
N LEU A 183 -5.47 -6.38 -16.36
CA LEU A 183 -5.50 -5.06 -17.01
C LEU A 183 -6.88 -4.76 -17.62
N ASN A 184 -7.52 -5.73 -18.26
CA ASN A 184 -8.87 -5.54 -18.83
C ASN A 184 -9.89 -5.24 -17.72
N ALA A 185 -9.80 -5.95 -16.58
CA ALA A 185 -10.64 -5.65 -15.41
C ALA A 185 -10.38 -4.24 -14.84
N LEU A 186 -9.11 -3.81 -14.77
CA LEU A 186 -8.74 -2.45 -14.37
C LEU A 186 -9.33 -1.39 -15.30
N GLU A 187 -9.27 -1.62 -16.62
CA GLU A 187 -9.80 -0.71 -17.63
C GLU A 187 -11.34 -0.65 -17.60
N GLN A 188 -12.02 -1.76 -17.32
CA GLN A 188 -13.49 -1.79 -17.26
C GLN A 188 -14.03 -1.22 -15.94
N HIS A 189 -13.35 -1.48 -14.82
CA HIS A 189 -13.85 -1.18 -13.48
C HIS A 189 -12.82 -0.47 -12.58
N PRO A 190 -12.23 0.67 -12.99
CA PRO A 190 -11.14 1.32 -12.26
C PRO A 190 -11.52 1.74 -10.83
N SER A 191 -12.78 2.09 -10.59
CA SER A 191 -13.26 2.46 -9.25
C SER A 191 -13.21 1.30 -8.25
N LEU A 192 -13.37 0.05 -8.69
CA LEU A 192 -13.29 -1.13 -7.82
C LEU A 192 -11.85 -1.43 -7.40
N PHE A 193 -10.88 -1.10 -8.25
CA PHE A 193 -9.47 -1.39 -8.03
C PHE A 193 -8.67 -0.19 -7.52
N PHE A 194 -9.30 0.98 -7.43
CA PHE A 194 -8.63 2.21 -7.03
C PHE A 194 -7.93 2.05 -5.69
N SER A 195 -8.62 1.52 -4.68
CA SER A 195 -8.06 1.31 -3.33
C SER A 195 -7.01 0.19 -3.24
N PHE A 196 -6.89 -0.68 -4.25
CA PHE A 196 -5.80 -1.65 -4.34
C PHE A 196 -4.55 -1.04 -4.98
N MET A 197 -4.72 -0.12 -5.93
CA MET A 197 -3.62 0.42 -6.74
C MET A 197 -3.06 1.72 -6.16
N CYS A 198 -3.97 2.61 -5.74
CA CYS A 198 -3.67 3.93 -5.22
C CYS A 198 -3.70 3.95 -3.70
N TYR A 199 -2.88 4.82 -3.12
CA TYR A 199 -2.96 5.08 -1.69
C TYR A 199 -4.31 5.69 -1.34
N THR A 200 -4.92 5.19 -0.28
CA THR A 200 -6.10 5.79 0.36
C THR A 200 -5.74 6.04 1.80
N GLU A 201 -5.96 7.27 2.30
CA GLU A 201 -5.73 7.61 3.70
C GLU A 201 -6.86 7.01 4.56
N THR A 202 -6.88 5.70 4.67
CA THR A 202 -7.73 4.95 5.59
C THR A 202 -6.84 4.49 6.73
N ARG A 203 -6.80 5.28 7.80
CA ARG A 203 -6.22 4.82 9.07
C ARG A 203 -7.10 3.72 9.63
N LEU A 204 -6.48 2.63 10.07
CA LEU A 204 -7.17 1.64 10.87
C LEU A 204 -7.57 2.30 12.18
N THR A 205 -8.83 2.14 12.58
CA THR A 205 -9.36 2.62 13.86
C THR A 205 -9.74 1.44 14.74
N ALA A 206 -9.82 1.66 16.06
CA ALA A 206 -10.26 0.64 17.01
C ALA A 206 -11.65 0.11 16.64
N ASP A 207 -12.57 1.01 16.29
CA ASP A 207 -13.93 0.62 15.85
C ASP A 207 -13.91 -0.25 14.59
N LEU A 208 -13.10 0.12 13.58
CA LEU A 208 -13.00 -0.68 12.37
C LEU A 208 -12.40 -2.06 12.65
N LEU A 209 -11.34 -2.11 13.45
CA LEU A 209 -10.68 -3.36 13.84
C LEU A 209 -11.55 -4.22 14.75
N GLU A 210 -12.38 -3.65 15.61
CA GLU A 210 -13.35 -4.41 16.40
C GLU A 210 -14.37 -5.08 15.48
N ASN A 211 -14.92 -4.32 14.53
CA ASN A 211 -16.03 -4.74 13.67
C ASN A 211 -15.67 -5.87 12.67
N ILE A 212 -14.38 -6.07 12.37
CA ILE A 212 -13.98 -7.21 11.50
C ILE A 212 -14.12 -8.56 12.20
N PHE A 213 -14.01 -8.60 13.53
CA PHE A 213 -14.05 -9.87 14.27
C PHE A 213 -15.48 -10.32 14.54
N HIS A 214 -15.70 -11.62 14.43
CA HIS A 214 -16.87 -12.28 15.00
C HIS A 214 -16.48 -12.88 16.35
N VAL A 215 -17.07 -12.37 17.43
CA VAL A 215 -16.82 -12.86 18.79
C VAL A 215 -17.59 -14.15 19.02
N GLN A 216 -16.88 -15.24 19.36
CA GLN A 216 -17.51 -16.49 19.77
C GLN A 216 -17.49 -16.63 21.28
N PHE A 217 -18.68 -16.56 21.85
CA PHE A 217 -18.88 -16.74 23.28
C PHE A 217 -19.29 -18.17 23.63
N GLY A 218 -19.05 -18.53 24.89
CA GLY A 218 -19.63 -19.69 25.52
C GLY A 218 -21.15 -19.58 25.73
N PRO A 219 -21.77 -20.68 26.23
CA PRO A 219 -23.21 -20.78 26.38
C PRO A 219 -23.83 -19.65 27.23
N PRO A 220 -25.00 -19.11 26.84
CA PRO A 220 -25.71 -18.11 27.64
C PRO A 220 -25.96 -18.57 29.07
N GLY A 221 -25.77 -17.67 30.04
CA GLY A 221 -26.04 -17.92 31.46
C GLY A 221 -24.92 -18.67 32.22
N SER A 222 -23.82 -19.03 31.57
CA SER A 222 -22.66 -19.63 32.24
C SER A 222 -21.79 -18.58 32.95
N SER A 223 -21.10 -18.96 34.03
CA SER A 223 -20.05 -18.13 34.64
C SER A 223 -18.95 -17.77 33.64
N ARG A 224 -18.64 -18.72 32.75
CA ARG A 224 -17.76 -18.52 31.60
C ARG A 224 -18.19 -17.33 30.74
N ARG A 225 -19.48 -17.19 30.42
CA ARG A 225 -19.98 -16.06 29.62
C ARG A 225 -19.79 -14.70 30.31
N GLN A 226 -19.90 -14.65 31.64
CA GLN A 226 -19.67 -13.41 32.40
C GLN A 226 -18.21 -12.97 32.29
N GLU A 227 -17.28 -13.92 32.49
CA GLU A 227 -15.84 -13.68 32.33
C GLU A 227 -15.47 -13.23 30.91
N GLU A 228 -15.99 -13.92 29.89
CA GLU A 228 -15.77 -13.56 28.48
C GLU A 228 -16.31 -12.16 28.15
N THR A 229 -17.43 -11.75 28.75
CA THR A 229 -18.00 -10.41 28.53
C THR A 229 -17.12 -9.32 29.14
N ARG A 230 -16.54 -9.58 30.32
CA ARG A 230 -15.57 -8.68 30.96
C ARG A 230 -14.26 -8.60 30.17
N VAL A 231 -13.79 -9.72 29.64
CA VAL A 231 -12.56 -9.72 28.82
C VAL A 231 -12.81 -9.05 27.46
N LEU A 232 -14.03 -9.13 26.92
CA LEU A 232 -14.38 -8.38 25.72
C LEU A 232 -14.30 -6.86 25.95
N SER A 233 -14.72 -6.34 27.12
CA SER A 233 -14.53 -4.92 27.41
C SER A 233 -13.05 -4.55 27.51
N TYR A 234 -12.20 -5.43 28.06
CA TYR A 234 -10.75 -5.21 28.04
C TYR A 234 -10.17 -5.17 26.63
N TRP A 235 -10.68 -6.02 25.73
CA TRP A 235 -10.29 -5.96 24.32
C TRP A 235 -10.68 -4.62 23.68
N GLN A 236 -11.90 -4.14 23.90
CA GLN A 236 -12.36 -2.85 23.38
C GLN A 236 -11.52 -1.68 23.91
N ASP A 237 -11.30 -1.65 25.23
CA ASP A 237 -10.46 -0.65 25.89
C ASP A 237 -9.01 -0.71 25.41
N TYR A 238 -8.49 -1.92 25.15
CA TYR A 238 -7.15 -2.14 24.62
C TYR A 238 -7.02 -1.59 23.20
N LEU A 239 -7.98 -1.84 22.31
CA LEU A 239 -7.95 -1.29 20.96
C LEU A 239 -7.96 0.24 20.97
N LEU A 240 -8.81 0.86 21.78
CA LEU A 240 -8.85 2.32 21.95
C LEU A 240 -7.52 2.84 22.52
N SER A 241 -6.98 2.16 23.53
CA SER A 241 -5.69 2.52 24.12
C SER A 241 -4.57 2.46 23.08
N VAL A 242 -4.56 1.46 22.21
CA VAL A 242 -3.57 1.31 21.12
C VAL A 242 -3.72 2.41 20.07
N GLU A 243 -4.94 2.77 19.70
CA GLU A 243 -5.21 3.85 18.75
C GLU A 243 -4.73 5.21 19.26
N GLU A 244 -4.95 5.49 20.56
CA GLU A 244 -4.63 6.79 21.17
C GLU A 244 -3.16 6.91 21.61
N ARG A 245 -2.52 5.80 21.98
CA ARG A 245 -1.15 5.82 22.52
C ARG A 245 -0.11 5.91 21.41
N ASN A 246 0.88 6.78 21.60
CA ASN A 246 2.06 6.82 20.76
C ASN A 246 3.09 5.81 21.30
N GLY A 247 2.89 4.53 20.97
CA GLY A 247 3.66 3.39 21.49
C GLY A 247 4.43 2.62 20.41
N SER A 248 4.98 1.47 20.78
CA SER A 248 5.70 0.54 19.89
C SER A 248 4.80 -0.53 19.25
N LEU A 249 3.49 -0.45 19.46
CA LEU A 249 2.49 -1.36 18.90
C LEU A 249 1.34 -0.53 18.35
N TYR A 250 0.98 -0.80 17.10
CA TYR A 250 -0.11 -0.15 16.38
C TYR A 250 -1.24 -1.14 16.07
N LEU A 251 -2.41 -0.63 15.66
CA LEU A 251 -3.57 -1.48 15.32
C LEU A 251 -3.24 -2.44 14.16
N GLU A 252 -2.37 -2.01 13.24
CA GLU A 252 -1.89 -2.79 12.11
C GLU A 252 -1.09 -4.03 12.56
N ASP A 253 -0.40 -3.95 13.70
CA ASP A 253 0.32 -5.10 14.28
C ASP A 253 -0.65 -6.12 14.87
N ILE A 254 -1.76 -5.67 15.45
CA ILE A 254 -2.85 -6.55 15.93
C ILE A 254 -3.53 -7.24 14.74
N LEU A 255 -3.82 -6.48 13.67
CA LEU A 255 -4.40 -7.03 12.45
C LEU A 255 -3.48 -8.06 11.81
N MET A 256 -2.17 -7.76 11.74
CA MET A 256 -1.16 -8.67 11.22
C MET A 256 -1.09 -9.94 12.07
N PHE A 257 -1.02 -9.81 13.38
CA PHE A 257 -1.02 -10.95 14.30
C PHE A 257 -2.24 -11.85 14.11
N ALA A 258 -3.43 -11.28 13.97
CA ALA A 258 -4.67 -12.07 13.87
C ALA A 258 -4.92 -12.65 12.47
N THR A 259 -4.47 -11.98 11.40
CA THR A 259 -4.95 -12.25 10.03
C THR A 259 -3.84 -12.47 8.99
N GLY A 260 -2.60 -12.09 9.31
CA GLY A 260 -1.48 -12.08 8.36
C GLY A 260 -1.49 -10.87 7.42
N LEU A 261 -2.30 -9.84 7.70
CA LEU A 261 -2.45 -8.63 6.89
C LEU A 261 -2.18 -7.39 7.74
N ARG A 262 -1.46 -6.39 7.21
CA ARG A 262 -1.28 -5.08 7.88
C ARG A 262 -2.39 -4.07 7.58
N GLU A 263 -3.21 -4.35 6.57
CA GLU A 263 -4.30 -3.48 6.14
C GLU A 263 -5.55 -4.32 5.85
N ILE A 264 -6.74 -3.76 6.09
CA ILE A 264 -7.99 -4.43 5.74
C ILE A 264 -8.18 -4.31 4.22
N PRO A 265 -8.21 -5.44 3.48
CA PRO A 265 -8.35 -5.39 2.03
C PRO A 265 -9.72 -4.82 1.66
N PRO A 266 -9.85 -4.06 0.55
CA PRO A 266 -11.13 -3.51 0.10
C PRO A 266 -12.22 -4.57 -0.13
N ALA A 267 -11.84 -5.80 -0.43
CA ALA A 267 -12.76 -6.94 -0.59
C ALA A 267 -13.26 -7.55 0.74
N ALA A 268 -12.88 -6.97 1.89
CA ALA A 268 -13.01 -7.53 3.23
C ALA A 268 -12.27 -8.87 3.42
N ILE A 269 -11.98 -9.22 4.67
CA ILE A 269 -11.24 -10.44 5.00
C ILE A 269 -12.19 -11.65 4.97
N GLN A 270 -11.83 -12.66 4.19
CA GLN A 270 -12.58 -13.92 4.07
C GLN A 270 -11.66 -15.14 4.33
N PRO A 271 -12.08 -16.11 5.16
CA PRO A 271 -13.29 -16.10 6.01
C PRO A 271 -13.27 -14.97 7.05
N LYS A 272 -14.45 -14.61 7.59
CA LYS A 272 -14.56 -13.53 8.59
C LYS A 272 -13.66 -13.83 9.80
N PRO A 273 -12.81 -12.89 10.24
CA PRO A 273 -11.95 -13.06 11.41
C PRO A 273 -12.75 -13.47 12.66
N GLN A 274 -12.16 -14.31 13.51
CA GLN A 274 -12.81 -14.80 14.74
C GLN A 274 -12.05 -14.32 15.99
N LEU A 275 -12.80 -13.91 17.01
CA LEU A 275 -12.25 -13.62 18.34
C LEU A 275 -12.77 -14.68 19.31
N LEU A 276 -11.82 -15.37 19.94
CA LEU A 276 -12.06 -16.42 20.92
C LEU A 276 -11.43 -16.05 22.26
N PHE A 277 -11.93 -16.67 23.32
CA PHE A 277 -11.39 -16.52 24.67
C PHE A 277 -10.64 -17.80 25.06
N GLN A 278 -9.43 -17.65 25.61
CA GLN A 278 -8.65 -18.77 26.12
C GLN A 278 -8.28 -18.59 27.59
N THR A 279 -8.31 -19.68 28.34
CA THR A 279 -8.04 -19.70 29.79
C THR A 279 -6.72 -20.38 30.15
N THR A 280 -6.02 -20.98 29.17
CA THR A 280 -4.84 -21.82 29.41
C THR A 280 -3.52 -21.09 29.20
N SER A 281 -3.47 -20.09 28.32
CA SER A 281 -2.30 -19.28 28.07
C SER A 281 -2.45 -17.92 28.73
N ARG A 282 -1.34 -17.36 29.25
CA ARG A 282 -1.27 -15.96 29.65
C ARG A 282 -1.30 -15.02 28.45
N PHE A 283 -0.74 -15.43 27.32
CA PHE A 283 -0.54 -14.59 26.13
C PHE A 283 -1.60 -14.85 25.05
N PRO A 284 -1.90 -13.86 24.19
CA PRO A 284 -2.73 -14.09 23.02
C PRO A 284 -2.10 -15.14 22.11
N VAL A 285 -2.96 -15.88 21.41
CA VAL A 285 -2.54 -16.87 20.42
C VAL A 285 -3.28 -16.59 19.13
N ALA A 286 -2.53 -16.45 18.04
CA ALA A 286 -3.09 -16.38 16.70
C ALA A 286 -3.14 -17.75 16.06
N ASP A 287 -4.22 -18.02 15.34
CA ASP A 287 -4.28 -19.02 14.29
C ASP A 287 -4.53 -18.27 12.98
N VAL A 288 -3.44 -17.85 12.34
CA VAL A 288 -3.48 -17.04 11.10
C VAL A 288 -4.15 -17.83 9.97
N CYS A 289 -4.01 -19.15 9.95
CA CYS A 289 -4.66 -20.03 8.97
C CYS A 289 -6.18 -19.99 9.11
N ALA A 290 -6.69 -19.98 10.34
CA ALA A 290 -8.11 -19.84 10.64
C ALA A 290 -8.57 -18.37 10.82
N ILE A 291 -7.68 -17.40 10.63
CA ILE A 291 -7.94 -15.96 10.84
C ILE A 291 -8.57 -15.71 12.22
N THR A 292 -7.97 -16.31 13.24
CA THR A 292 -8.53 -16.35 14.60
C THR A 292 -7.55 -15.80 15.62
N ILE A 293 -8.00 -14.88 16.46
CA ILE A 293 -7.27 -14.44 17.65
C ILE A 293 -7.92 -15.04 18.90
N LYS A 294 -7.09 -15.64 19.76
CA LYS A 294 -7.49 -16.14 21.08
C LYS A 294 -6.93 -15.20 22.14
N ILE A 295 -7.78 -14.36 22.72
CA ILE A 295 -7.38 -13.42 23.77
C ILE A 295 -7.42 -14.09 25.16
N PRO A 296 -6.46 -13.77 26.06
CA PRO A 296 -6.36 -14.43 27.36
C PRO A 296 -7.43 -13.91 28.33
N VAL A 297 -8.04 -14.83 29.08
CA VAL A 297 -8.99 -14.49 30.16
C VAL A 297 -8.20 -14.17 31.42
N LEU A 298 -7.97 -12.88 31.68
CA LEU A 298 -7.18 -12.38 32.81
C LEU A 298 -8.04 -11.55 33.78
N HIS A 299 -7.57 -11.37 35.01
CA HIS A 299 -8.36 -10.78 36.10
C HIS A 299 -8.39 -9.26 36.12
N SER A 300 -7.37 -8.60 35.55
CA SER A 300 -7.25 -7.15 35.47
C SER A 300 -7.03 -6.70 34.03
N TYR A 301 -7.33 -5.43 33.74
CA TYR A 301 -7.05 -4.84 32.43
C TYR A 301 -5.55 -4.67 32.23
N GLU A 302 -4.81 -4.33 33.28
CA GLU A 302 -3.36 -4.13 33.25
C GLU A 302 -2.62 -5.41 32.87
N ASP A 303 -2.98 -6.54 33.48
CA ASP A 303 -2.41 -7.86 33.13
C ASP A 303 -2.76 -8.25 31.69
N PHE A 304 -3.98 -7.91 31.26
CA PHE A 304 -4.45 -8.14 29.89
C PHE A 304 -3.62 -7.35 28.89
N GLN A 305 -3.46 -6.04 29.11
CA GLN A 305 -2.68 -5.16 28.25
C GLN A 305 -1.21 -5.62 28.15
N GLU A 306 -0.56 -5.91 29.28
CA GLU A 306 0.83 -6.39 29.29
C GLU A 306 0.98 -7.70 28.50
N ALA A 307 0.06 -8.64 28.69
CA ALA A 307 0.09 -9.92 27.99
C ALA A 307 -0.17 -9.78 26.49
N MET A 308 -1.09 -8.90 26.10
CA MET A 308 -1.39 -8.62 24.69
C MET A 308 -0.19 -7.98 23.98
N ASP A 309 0.40 -6.94 24.59
CA ASP A 309 1.57 -6.24 24.05
C ASP A 309 2.74 -7.21 23.88
N TYR A 310 3.06 -7.97 24.92
CA TYR A 310 4.16 -8.93 24.88
C TYR A 310 3.91 -10.03 23.83
N GLY A 311 2.71 -10.62 23.81
CA GLY A 311 2.40 -11.74 22.92
C GLY A 311 2.43 -11.36 21.44
N ILE A 312 1.94 -10.16 21.10
CA ILE A 312 1.94 -9.68 19.71
C ILE A 312 3.36 -9.32 19.26
N GLN A 313 4.12 -8.59 20.09
CA GLN A 313 5.48 -8.14 19.74
C GLN A 313 6.50 -9.27 19.66
N ASN A 314 6.28 -10.37 20.37
CA ASN A 314 7.19 -11.52 20.39
C ASN A 314 6.66 -12.70 19.56
N SER A 315 5.67 -12.48 18.70
CA SER A 315 5.21 -13.48 17.74
C SER A 315 6.13 -13.47 16.51
N PRO A 316 6.73 -14.60 16.10
CA PRO A 316 7.47 -14.66 14.85
C PRO A 316 6.51 -14.45 13.68
N GLY A 317 6.75 -13.41 12.88
CA GLY A 317 6.21 -13.28 11.52
C GLY A 317 7.25 -13.81 10.51
N PHE A 318 6.82 -14.16 9.30
CA PHE A 318 7.75 -14.47 8.21
C PHE A 318 8.62 -13.23 7.91
N GLY A 319 9.95 -13.40 7.94
CA GLY A 319 10.89 -12.38 7.46
C GLY A 319 11.11 -11.18 8.38
N LEU A 320 10.75 -11.26 9.66
CA LEU A 320 11.28 -10.36 10.69
C LEU A 320 12.34 -11.12 11.52
N PRO A 321 13.53 -10.55 11.75
CA PRO A 321 14.60 -11.17 12.54
C PRO A 321 14.24 -11.36 14.02
#